data_AF-A0A3R9KIE1-F1
#
_entry.id   AF-A0A3R9KIE1-F1
#
_cell.length_a   1.000
_cell.length_b   1.000
_cell.length_c   1.000
_cell.angle_alpha   90.00
_cell.angle_beta   90.00
_cell.angle_gamma   90.00
#
_symmetry.space_group_name_H-M   'P 1'
#
loop_
_entity.id
_entity.type
_entity.pdbx_description
1 polymer ?
#
loop_
_entity_poly.entity_id
_entity_poly.type
_entity_poly.pdbx_seq_one_letter_code
_entity_poly.pdbx_strand_id
1 'polypeptide(L)'
;MATREGIYVGDKDIVERYVGDKLVWSKWVYIGWFQYLYNPIESGNYLIFDLTAKGGTFNNNYHEEDKVKEIKIRINHPNDTITTAYAKYVYTTDKNIKLYVKFLDDNQKQIFKNNFAYGDSLYFYFR
;
A
#
# COMPACT_ATOMS: atom_id res chain seq x y z
N MET A 1 1.65 27.22 -10.29
CA MET A 1 1.55 27.24 -8.82
C MET A 1 1.13 25.85 -8.37
N ALA A 2 1.98 25.11 -7.67
CA ALA A 2 1.63 23.77 -7.18
C ALA A 2 0.90 23.91 -5.84
N THR A 3 -0.37 23.53 -5.79
CA THR A 3 -1.15 23.42 -4.56
C THR A 3 -0.52 22.32 -3.72
N ARG A 4 0.20 22.68 -2.64
CA ARG A 4 0.79 21.70 -1.71
C ARG A 4 -0.31 21.16 -0.80
N GLU A 5 -0.72 19.91 -0.98
CA GLU A 5 -1.62 19.23 -0.03
C GLU A 5 -0.80 18.68 1.16
N GLY A 6 -0.82 19.38 2.31
CA GLY A 6 -0.15 18.91 3.53
C GLY A 6 -0.04 19.96 4.64
N ILE A 7 0.23 19.51 5.88
CA ILE A 7 0.64 20.37 7.00
C ILE A 7 2.17 20.29 7.07
N TYR A 8 2.84 21.44 7.10
CA TYR A 8 4.32 21.51 7.09
C TYR A 8 4.86 22.25 8.31
N VAL A 9 5.99 21.78 8.85
CA VAL A 9 6.77 22.47 9.89
C VAL A 9 8.24 22.44 9.49
N GLY A 10 8.86 23.62 9.30
CA GLY A 10 10.27 23.74 8.93
C GLY A 10 10.63 22.97 7.65
N ASP A 11 9.83 23.14 6.60
CA ASP A 11 9.93 22.44 5.30
C ASP A 11 9.80 20.92 5.35
N LYS A 12 9.51 20.34 6.52
CA LYS A 12 9.21 18.93 6.67
C LYS A 12 7.70 18.72 6.66
N ASP A 13 7.32 17.73 5.87
CA ASP A 13 5.94 17.31 5.72
C ASP A 13 5.50 16.49 6.94
N ILE A 14 4.38 16.89 7.55
CA ILE A 14 3.84 16.20 8.72
C ILE A 14 3.01 15.02 8.24
N VAL A 15 3.38 13.82 8.70
CA VAL A 15 2.63 12.59 8.44
C VAL A 15 1.61 12.31 9.55
N GLU A 16 1.91 12.73 10.77
CA GLU A 16 1.09 12.54 11.96
C GLU A 16 1.16 13.76 12.89
N ARG A 17 0.04 14.07 13.55
CA ARG A 17 -0.03 15.13 14.56
C ARG A 17 -0.67 14.59 15.83
N TYR A 18 -0.05 14.92 16.96
CA TYR A 18 -0.48 14.56 18.29
C TYR A 18 -0.88 15.80 19.11
N VAL A 19 -1.81 15.65 20.05
CA VAL A 19 -2.13 16.64 21.10
C VAL A 19 -2.02 15.91 22.44
N GLY A 20 -0.98 16.23 23.21
CA GLY A 20 -0.49 15.33 24.25
C GLY A 20 -0.07 14.00 23.62
N ASP A 21 -0.52 12.89 24.20
CA ASP A 21 -0.22 11.53 23.70
C ASP A 21 -1.25 11.01 22.69
N LYS A 22 -2.25 11.80 22.33
CA LYS A 22 -3.34 11.38 21.43
C LYS A 22 -3.05 11.78 19.99
N LEU A 23 -3.04 10.81 19.07
CA LEU A 23 -3.03 11.07 17.63
C LEU A 23 -4.34 11.77 17.23
N VAL A 24 -4.24 12.98 16.69
CA VAL A 24 -5.40 13.80 16.25
C VAL A 24 -5.51 13.93 14.74
N TRP A 25 -4.43 13.66 14.00
CA TRP A 25 -4.43 13.71 12.54
C TRP A 25 -3.32 12.81 11.99
N SER A 26 -3.61 12.11 10.90
CA SER A 26 -2.63 11.40 10.09
C SER A 26 -3.03 11.52 8.62
N LYS A 27 -2.07 11.38 7.72
CA LYS A 27 -2.34 11.32 6.29
C LYS A 27 -1.83 10.02 5.69
N TRP A 28 -2.45 9.64 4.58
CA TRP A 28 -1.97 8.58 3.73
C TRP A 28 -0.70 9.02 3.01
N VAL A 29 0.39 8.29 3.21
CA VAL A 29 1.67 8.54 2.54
C VAL A 29 1.86 7.50 1.45
N TYR A 30 2.08 7.97 0.23
CA TYR A 30 2.33 7.10 -0.92
C TYR A 30 3.69 6.40 -0.81
N ILE A 31 3.70 5.09 -0.99
CA ILE A 31 4.93 4.27 -0.88
C ILE A 31 5.29 3.51 -2.13
N GLY A 32 4.42 3.44 -3.13
CA GLY A 32 4.81 2.80 -4.37
C GLY A 32 3.66 2.27 -5.18
N TRP A 33 4.03 1.64 -6.29
CA TRP A 33 3.11 1.05 -7.24
C TRP A 33 3.73 -0.10 -8.02
N PHE A 34 2.87 -0.99 -8.52
CA PHE A 34 3.20 -2.03 -9.48
C PHE A 34 2.10 -2.15 -10.53
N GLN A 35 2.48 -2.36 -11.79
CA GLN A 35 1.54 -2.43 -12.92
C GLN A 35 1.35 -3.84 -13.46
N TYR A 36 0.16 -4.08 -14.02
CA TYR A 36 -0.19 -5.27 -14.81
C TYR A 36 0.10 -6.59 -14.10
N LEU A 37 -0.25 -6.68 -12.81
CA LEU A 37 0.08 -7.80 -11.96
C LEU A 37 -0.68 -9.07 -12.37
N TYR A 38 -0.03 -10.21 -12.15
CA TYR A 38 -0.67 -11.51 -12.25
C TYR A 38 -1.42 -11.85 -10.96
N ASN A 39 -2.22 -12.91 -11.00
CA ASN A 39 -2.90 -13.41 -9.81
C ASN A 39 -1.86 -13.80 -8.74
N PRO A 40 -2.04 -13.36 -7.48
CA PRO A 40 -1.10 -13.67 -6.42
C PRO A 40 -1.21 -15.13 -5.98
N ILE A 41 -0.14 -15.61 -5.36
CA ILE A 41 -0.13 -16.86 -4.60
C ILE A 41 -0.60 -16.57 -3.18
N GLU A 42 -1.52 -17.38 -2.67
CA GLU A 42 -2.00 -17.27 -1.29
C GLU A 42 -1.12 -18.09 -0.34
N SER A 43 -0.74 -17.49 0.79
CA SER A 43 0.02 -18.16 1.85
C SER A 43 -0.35 -17.60 3.22
N GLY A 44 -1.19 -18.33 3.96
CA GLY A 44 -1.71 -17.86 5.26
C GLY A 44 -2.42 -16.51 5.13
N ASN A 45 -1.94 -15.50 5.84
CA ASN A 45 -2.47 -14.14 5.79
C ASN A 45 -1.82 -13.27 4.70
N TYR A 46 -1.08 -13.87 3.76
CA TYR A 46 -0.38 -13.17 2.70
C TYR A 46 -0.97 -13.45 1.33
N LEU A 47 -0.97 -12.42 0.49
CA LEU A 47 -0.96 -12.54 -0.96
C LEU A 47 0.42 -12.15 -1.47
N ILE A 48 1.02 -13.03 -2.28
CA ILE A 48 2.38 -12.88 -2.79
C ILE A 48 2.29 -12.70 -4.31
N PHE A 49 2.69 -11.53 -4.79
CA PHE A 49 2.73 -11.23 -6.22
C PHE A 49 4.14 -11.43 -6.76
N ASP A 50 4.22 -12.04 -7.92
CA ASP A 50 5.44 -12.02 -8.73
C ASP A 50 5.51 -10.71 -9.50
N LEU A 51 6.63 -10.02 -9.36
CA LEU A 51 6.93 -8.75 -10.02
C LEU A 51 7.90 -8.93 -11.20
N THR A 52 8.32 -10.16 -11.48
CA THR A 52 9.20 -10.47 -12.63
C THR A 52 8.52 -9.99 -13.92
N ALA A 53 9.21 -9.11 -14.64
CA ALA A 53 8.72 -8.42 -15.84
C ALA A 53 7.60 -7.37 -15.63
N LYS A 54 7.38 -6.89 -14.40
CA LYS A 54 6.43 -5.80 -14.10
C LYS A 54 7.14 -4.49 -13.80
N GLY A 55 6.54 -3.39 -14.26
CA GLY A 55 6.97 -2.04 -13.89
C GLY A 55 6.50 -1.71 -12.47
N GLY A 56 7.34 -1.01 -11.72
CA GLY A 56 6.96 -0.51 -10.41
C GLY A 56 8.12 0.14 -9.65
N THR A 57 7.76 0.85 -8.59
CA THR A 57 8.71 1.35 -7.59
C THR A 57 8.07 1.21 -6.23
N PHE A 58 8.88 0.88 -5.22
CA PHE A 58 8.41 0.72 -3.87
C PHE A 58 9.44 1.29 -2.90
N ASN A 59 9.05 2.37 -2.23
CA ASN A 59 9.80 2.95 -1.16
C ASN A 59 9.60 2.11 0.08
N ASN A 60 10.58 1.25 0.23
CA ASN A 60 10.57 0.26 1.25
C ASN A 60 10.78 0.99 2.61
N ASN A 61 11.53 2.12 2.70
CA ASN A 61 12.00 2.83 3.92
C ASN A 61 10.98 3.08 5.07
N TYR A 62 9.70 2.86 4.86
CA TYR A 62 8.63 2.89 5.88
C TYR A 62 8.36 1.51 6.51
N HIS A 63 9.39 0.64 6.57
CA HIS A 63 9.33 -0.82 6.75
C HIS A 63 9.00 -1.39 8.13
N GLU A 64 8.76 -0.57 9.13
CA GLU A 64 8.54 -1.13 10.47
C GLU A 64 7.06 -1.50 10.59
N GLU A 65 6.75 -2.79 10.48
CA GLU A 65 5.39 -3.32 10.58
C GLU A 65 4.66 -2.80 11.85
N ASP A 66 5.40 -2.65 12.95
CA ASP A 66 4.90 -2.13 14.23
C ASP A 66 4.52 -0.65 14.18
N LYS A 67 5.11 0.12 13.26
CA LYS A 67 4.82 1.54 13.03
C LYS A 67 3.72 1.77 11.99
N VAL A 68 3.42 0.78 11.16
CA VAL A 68 2.35 0.86 10.16
C VAL A 68 1.01 0.49 10.81
N LYS A 69 0.09 1.44 10.89
CA LYS A 69 -1.27 1.18 11.40
C LYS A 69 -2.09 0.46 10.36
N GLU A 70 -2.02 0.91 9.11
CA GLU A 70 -2.79 0.35 8.01
C GLU A 70 -2.16 0.69 6.66
N ILE A 71 -2.36 -0.20 5.69
CA ILE A 71 -2.05 0.02 4.29
C ILE A 71 -3.36 0.17 3.52
N LYS A 72 -3.47 1.25 2.76
CA LYS A 72 -4.50 1.43 1.73
C LYS A 72 -3.93 1.03 0.39
N ILE A 73 -4.65 0.18 -0.32
CA ILE A 73 -4.29 -0.30 -1.65
C ILE A 73 -5.36 0.18 -2.62
N ARG A 74 -4.96 1.03 -3.57
CA ARG A 74 -5.81 1.35 -4.73
C ARG A 74 -5.52 0.33 -5.81
N ILE A 75 -6.56 -0.35 -6.25
CA ILE A 75 -6.53 -1.34 -7.33
C ILE A 75 -7.07 -0.63 -8.56
N ASN A 76 -6.21 -0.38 -9.54
CA ASN A 76 -6.56 0.24 -10.80
C ASN A 76 -6.76 -0.86 -11.84
N HIS A 77 -7.98 -0.96 -12.34
CA HIS A 77 -8.37 -1.92 -13.36
C HIS A 77 -7.97 -1.43 -14.77
N PRO A 78 -7.75 -2.34 -15.73
CA PRO A 78 -7.47 -1.97 -17.13
C PRO A 78 -8.54 -1.11 -17.81
N ASN A 79 -9.76 -1.09 -17.27
CA ASN A 79 -10.87 -0.26 -17.76
C ASN A 79 -11.01 1.08 -17.01
N ASP A 80 -9.95 1.55 -16.36
CA ASP A 80 -9.86 2.79 -15.58
C ASP A 80 -10.77 2.89 -14.35
N THR A 81 -11.48 1.82 -13.99
CA THR A 81 -12.19 1.75 -12.71
C THR A 81 -11.20 1.53 -11.56
N ILE A 82 -11.51 2.07 -10.39
CA ILE A 82 -10.64 2.00 -9.22
C ILE A 82 -11.43 1.43 -8.04
N THR A 83 -10.93 0.34 -7.47
CA THR A 83 -11.39 -0.18 -6.19
C THR A 83 -10.34 0.08 -5.12
N THR A 84 -10.76 0.01 -3.85
CA THR A 84 -9.85 0.20 -2.70
C THR A 84 -9.99 -0.97 -1.75
N ALA A 85 -8.85 -1.50 -1.35
CA ALA A 85 -8.73 -2.52 -0.33
C ALA A 85 -7.75 -2.04 0.76
N TYR A 86 -7.74 -2.76 1.87
CA TYR A 86 -6.84 -2.47 2.99
C TYR A 86 -6.03 -3.71 3.33
N ALA A 87 -4.87 -3.49 3.92
CA ALA A 87 -3.97 -4.53 4.40
C ALA A 87 -3.32 -4.08 5.71
N LYS A 88 -2.79 -5.01 6.48
CA LYS A 88 -2.00 -4.70 7.68
C LYS A 88 -0.62 -4.17 7.29
N TYR A 89 0.02 -4.78 6.30
CA TYR A 89 1.39 -4.45 5.95
C TYR A 89 1.73 -4.86 4.51
N VAL A 90 2.73 -4.22 3.91
CA VAL A 90 3.22 -4.54 2.56
C VAL A 90 4.72 -4.34 2.48
N TYR A 91 5.43 -5.25 1.82
CA TYR A 91 6.86 -5.12 1.59
C TYR A 91 7.29 -5.86 0.33
N THR A 92 8.47 -5.52 -0.15
CA THR A 92 9.16 -6.24 -1.23
C THR A 92 10.45 -6.87 -0.72
N THR A 93 10.86 -7.98 -1.31
CA THR A 93 12.14 -8.63 -0.99
C THR A 93 13.30 -8.01 -1.77
N ASP A 94 14.54 -8.23 -1.32
CA ASP A 94 15.74 -7.79 -2.01
C ASP A 94 15.68 -8.16 -3.50
N LYS A 95 15.82 -7.14 -4.36
CA LYS A 95 15.63 -7.13 -5.82
C LYS A 95 14.22 -6.83 -6.35
N ASN A 96 13.24 -6.52 -5.50
CA ASN A 96 11.85 -6.17 -5.91
C ASN A 96 11.20 -7.22 -6.83
N ILE A 97 11.53 -8.50 -6.65
CA ILE A 97 11.01 -9.59 -7.49
C ILE A 97 9.66 -10.09 -6.97
N LYS A 98 9.40 -9.92 -5.67
CA LYS A 98 8.14 -10.32 -5.04
C LYS A 98 7.60 -9.19 -4.18
N LEU A 99 6.28 -9.04 -4.22
CA LEU A 99 5.52 -8.18 -3.33
C LEU A 99 4.70 -9.05 -2.38
N TYR A 100 4.86 -8.79 -1.08
CA TYR A 100 4.12 -9.46 -0.03
C TYR A 100 3.11 -8.47 0.54
N VAL A 101 1.82 -8.80 0.42
CA VAL A 101 0.72 -8.05 1.04
C VAL A 101 0.18 -8.89 2.20
N LYS A 102 0.36 -8.40 3.43
CA LYS A 102 -0.10 -9.04 4.67
C LYS A 102 -1.43 -8.45 5.09
N PHE A 103 -2.43 -9.30 5.31
CA PHE A 103 -3.75 -8.91 5.77
C PHE A 103 -3.88 -9.09 7.29
N LEU A 104 -4.74 -8.29 7.91
CA LEU A 104 -5.06 -8.39 9.33
C LEU A 104 -5.74 -9.73 9.64
N ASP A 105 -6.68 -10.11 8.78
CA ASP A 105 -7.51 -11.31 8.89
C ASP A 105 -7.95 -11.82 7.51
N ASP A 106 -8.63 -12.97 7.49
CA ASP A 106 -9.07 -13.60 6.25
C ASP A 106 -10.15 -12.75 5.54
N ASN A 107 -11.02 -12.07 6.28
CA ASN A 107 -12.07 -11.23 5.70
C ASN A 107 -11.47 -10.09 4.86
N GLN A 108 -10.46 -9.38 5.41
CA GLN A 108 -9.75 -8.33 4.69
C GLN A 108 -9.06 -8.87 3.42
N LYS A 109 -8.46 -10.07 3.50
CA LYS A 109 -7.86 -10.76 2.35
C LYS A 109 -8.90 -11.13 1.29
N GLN A 110 -10.06 -11.66 1.66
CA GLN A 110 -11.12 -12.00 0.70
C GLN A 110 -11.69 -10.74 0.03
N ILE A 111 -11.86 -9.63 0.76
CA ILE A 111 -12.27 -8.35 0.17
C ILE A 111 -11.26 -7.90 -0.90
N PHE A 112 -9.96 -8.01 -0.64
CA PHE A 112 -8.95 -7.71 -1.65
C PHE A 112 -9.11 -8.63 -2.87
N LYS A 113 -9.20 -9.95 -2.66
CA LYS A 113 -9.31 -10.93 -3.76
C LYS A 113 -10.54 -10.71 -4.63
N ASN A 114 -11.68 -10.39 -4.04
CA ASN A 114 -12.92 -10.13 -4.77
C ASN A 114 -12.86 -8.84 -5.61
N ASN A 115 -11.97 -7.92 -5.26
CA ASN A 115 -11.76 -6.66 -5.96
C ASN A 115 -10.52 -6.68 -6.88
N PHE A 116 -9.75 -7.76 -6.93
CA PHE A 116 -8.53 -7.84 -7.73
C PHE A 116 -8.70 -8.80 -8.91
N ALA A 117 -8.26 -8.38 -10.08
CA ALA A 117 -8.23 -9.16 -11.30
C ALA A 117 -6.84 -9.18 -11.93
N TYR A 118 -6.58 -10.21 -12.73
CA TYR A 118 -5.39 -10.29 -13.56
C TYR A 118 -5.26 -9.05 -14.44
N GLY A 119 -4.07 -8.43 -14.44
CA GLY A 119 -3.78 -7.22 -15.20
C GLY A 119 -4.00 -5.92 -14.42
N ASP A 120 -4.53 -6.00 -13.20
CA ASP A 120 -4.68 -4.82 -12.35
C ASP A 120 -3.33 -4.25 -11.92
N SER A 121 -3.33 -2.95 -11.64
CA SER A 121 -2.20 -2.23 -11.08
C SER A 121 -2.49 -1.83 -9.64
N LEU A 122 -1.51 -1.92 -8.76
CA LEU A 122 -1.67 -1.63 -7.34
C LEU A 122 -0.87 -0.39 -6.94
N TYR A 123 -1.49 0.50 -6.17
CA TYR A 123 -0.86 1.69 -5.59
C TYR A 123 -1.02 1.67 -4.08
N PHE A 124 0.07 1.86 -3.36
CA PHE A 124 0.15 1.63 -1.93
C PHE A 124 0.34 2.93 -1.16
N TYR A 125 -0.36 3.03 -0.04
CA TYR A 125 -0.26 4.14 0.89
C TYR A 125 -0.27 3.60 2.32
N PHE A 126 0.59 4.11 3.21
CA PHE A 126 0.53 3.77 4.64
C PHE A 126 0.00 4.94 5.48
N ARG A 127 -0.43 4.61 6.69
CA ARG A 127 -0.69 5.54 7.80
C ARG A 127 -0.37 4.86 9.13
#